data_AF-M2PED4-F1
#
_entry.id   AF-M2PED4-F1
#
_cell.length_a   1.000
_cell.length_b   1.000
_cell.length_c   1.000
_cell.angle_alpha   90.00
_cell.angle_beta   90.00
_cell.angle_gamma   90.00
#
_symmetry.space_group_name_H-M   'P 1'
#
loop_
_entity.id
_entity.type
_entity.pdbx_description
1 polymer ?
#
loop_
_entity_poly.entity_id
_entity_poly.type
_entity_poly.pdbx_seq_one_letter_code
_entity_poly.pdbx_strand_id
1 'polypeptide(L)'
;MNFTLDDTSPDLAYSPGWAVQSPTDPSLSRFFQGTYHTPQIDGATVNFTFTGNAVALYGTTGPTHANFSVQFDSSIINLSAYTPQQQYQQVLFQRTFGPSSQTSQHFIQLTAVLDGQGVLGRWLDLDYVLFTDGSAAPPARTFLQRALRPPVRHLGLRVAIAGGFCIESIFI
;
A
#
# COMPACT_ATOMS: atom_id res chain seq x y z
N MET A 1 -6.98 -5.71 2.99
CA MET A 1 -6.83 -5.06 4.32
C MET A 1 -5.43 -4.46 4.43
N ASN A 2 -5.23 -3.46 5.29
CA ASN A 2 -3.89 -2.92 5.57
C ASN A 2 -3.35 -3.57 6.85
N PHE A 3 -2.07 -3.94 6.82
CA PHE A 3 -1.32 -4.52 7.92
C PHE A 3 -0.16 -3.61 8.26
N THR A 4 0.24 -3.61 9.54
CA THR A 4 1.37 -2.85 10.04
C THR A 4 2.32 -3.80 10.77
N LEU A 5 3.58 -3.79 10.37
CA LEU A 5 4.68 -4.42 11.12
C LEU A 5 5.44 -3.32 11.82
N ASP A 6 5.50 -3.41 13.13
CA ASP A 6 6.43 -2.63 13.94
C ASP A 6 7.88 -3.00 13.62
N ASP A 7 8.83 -2.10 13.83
CA ASP A 7 10.27 -2.38 13.67
C ASP A 7 10.74 -3.54 14.56
N THR A 8 10.06 -3.82 15.67
CA THR A 8 10.37 -4.97 16.54
C THR A 8 9.75 -6.29 16.07
N SER A 9 8.99 -6.29 14.97
CA SER A 9 8.31 -7.49 14.46
C SER A 9 9.31 -8.59 14.07
N PRO A 10 9.08 -9.86 14.45
CA PRO A 10 9.92 -10.98 14.06
C PRO A 10 9.87 -11.28 12.54
N ASP A 11 8.90 -10.70 11.82
CA ASP A 11 8.81 -10.82 10.36
C ASP A 11 9.84 -9.94 9.62
N LEU A 12 10.49 -9.00 10.33
CA LEU A 12 11.58 -8.18 9.81
C LEU A 12 12.93 -8.86 10.10
N ALA A 13 13.64 -9.23 9.03
CA ALA A 13 14.95 -9.86 9.12
C ALA A 13 16.07 -8.82 8.99
N TYR A 14 16.66 -8.45 10.12
CA TYR A 14 17.79 -7.54 10.20
C TYR A 14 19.13 -8.27 10.01
N SER A 15 20.04 -7.69 9.23
CA SER A 15 21.43 -8.14 9.17
C SER A 15 22.19 -7.75 10.45
N PRO A 16 23.42 -8.25 10.65
CA PRO A 16 24.32 -7.65 11.62
C PRO A 16 24.46 -6.14 11.41
N GLY A 17 24.63 -5.40 12.51
CA GLY A 17 24.87 -3.96 12.47
C GLY A 17 23.64 -3.08 12.66
N TRP A 18 22.47 -3.62 12.99
CA TRP A 18 21.33 -2.82 13.47
C TRP A 18 21.31 -2.74 14.99
N ALA A 19 20.84 -1.61 15.51
CA ALA A 19 20.61 -1.39 16.93
C ALA A 19 19.18 -0.89 17.17
N VAL A 20 18.62 -1.24 18.33
CA VAL A 20 17.40 -0.63 18.84
C VAL A 20 17.69 0.76 19.39
N GLN A 21 16.66 1.58 19.44
CA GLN A 21 16.68 2.89 20.06
C GLN A 21 17.16 2.88 21.53
N SER A 22 17.67 4.02 21.98
CA SER A 22 17.95 4.22 23.41
C SER A 22 16.64 4.26 24.20
N PRO A 23 16.53 3.57 25.36
CA PRO A 23 15.32 3.61 26.18
C PRO A 23 15.06 4.98 26.83
N THR A 24 16.04 5.89 26.77
CA THR A 24 15.93 7.25 27.32
C THR A 24 15.84 8.33 26.23
N ASP A 25 15.60 7.95 24.97
CA ASP A 25 15.37 8.92 23.91
C ASP A 25 14.09 9.74 24.22
N PRO A 26 14.16 11.08 24.31
CA PRO A 26 12.99 11.90 24.62
C PRO A 26 11.95 11.92 23.49
N SER A 27 12.30 11.41 22.31
CA SER A 27 11.46 11.44 21.11
C SER A 27 10.69 10.15 20.87
N LEU A 28 10.83 9.12 21.72
CA LEU A 28 10.19 7.81 21.51
C LEU A 28 8.69 7.91 21.25
N SER A 29 7.97 8.79 21.94
CA SER A 29 6.52 8.99 21.75
C SER A 29 6.12 9.46 20.34
N ARG A 30 7.07 9.82 19.48
CA ARG A 30 6.85 10.23 18.09
C ARG A 30 6.97 9.08 17.10
N PHE A 31 7.53 7.94 17.51
CA PHE A 31 7.64 6.72 16.72
C PHE A 31 6.43 5.82 16.95
N PHE A 32 6.12 4.97 15.99
CA PHE A 32 5.11 3.94 16.15
C PHE A 32 5.52 2.99 17.28
N GLN A 33 4.59 2.74 18.20
CA GLN A 33 4.80 1.98 19.44
C GLN A 33 5.99 2.38 20.33
N GLY A 34 6.64 3.53 20.05
CA GLY A 34 7.77 4.00 20.82
C GLY A 34 9.09 3.30 20.54
N THR A 35 9.23 2.66 19.37
CA THR A 35 10.40 1.86 18.98
C THR A 35 10.94 2.29 17.62
N TYR A 36 12.22 2.08 17.39
CA TYR A 36 12.82 2.16 16.06
C TYR A 36 14.12 1.36 16.02
N HIS A 37 14.45 0.83 14.85
CA HIS A 37 15.76 0.23 14.58
C HIS A 37 16.58 1.14 13.68
N THR A 38 17.88 1.27 13.99
CA THR A 38 18.81 2.11 13.23
C THR A 38 20.07 1.32 12.85
N PRO A 39 20.52 1.38 11.58
CA PRO A 39 21.75 0.75 11.15
C PRO A 39 22.96 1.54 11.67
N GLN A 40 23.95 0.82 12.19
CA GLN A 40 25.19 1.34 12.77
C GLN A 40 26.40 1.17 11.83
N ILE A 41 26.25 0.39 10.76
CA ILE A 41 27.29 0.16 9.75
C ILE A 41 26.73 0.37 8.34
N ASP A 42 27.59 0.81 7.43
CA ASP A 42 27.26 0.90 6.00
C ASP A 42 26.90 -0.49 5.44
N GLY A 43 25.94 -0.54 4.53
CA GLY A 43 25.49 -1.78 3.91
C GLY A 43 24.63 -2.68 4.79
N ALA A 44 24.31 -2.28 6.03
CA ALA A 44 23.36 -3.03 6.86
C ALA A 44 21.98 -3.06 6.20
N THR A 45 21.34 -4.23 6.22
CA THR A 45 20.05 -4.46 5.53
C THR A 45 18.96 -4.89 6.50
N VAL A 46 17.72 -4.52 6.21
CA VAL A 46 16.52 -5.17 6.76
C VAL A 46 15.65 -5.62 5.60
N ASN A 47 15.12 -6.84 5.68
CA ASN A 47 14.24 -7.36 4.65
C ASN A 47 13.02 -8.05 5.23
N PHE A 48 11.96 -8.11 4.42
CA PHE A 48 10.77 -8.89 4.72
C PHE A 48 10.07 -9.26 3.41
N THR A 49 9.12 -10.17 3.52
CA THR A 49 8.33 -10.66 2.40
C THR A 49 6.85 -10.58 2.75
N PHE A 50 6.03 -10.11 1.84
CA PHE A 50 4.58 -10.00 2.04
C PHE A 50 3.81 -10.49 0.82
N THR A 51 2.53 -10.79 0.99
CA THR A 51 1.61 -11.11 -0.13
C THR A 51 0.56 -10.03 -0.23
N GLY A 52 0.51 -9.33 -1.37
CA GLY A 52 -0.41 -8.21 -1.58
C GLY A 52 0.10 -7.25 -2.63
N ASN A 53 -0.55 -6.09 -2.75
CA ASN A 53 -0.31 -5.20 -3.89
C ASN A 53 0.26 -3.82 -3.52
N ALA A 54 0.52 -3.52 -2.25
CA ALA A 54 1.13 -2.26 -1.87
C ALA A 54 1.97 -2.39 -0.59
N VAL A 55 3.02 -1.57 -0.51
CA VAL A 55 3.92 -1.47 0.62
C VAL A 55 4.37 -0.02 0.82
N ALA A 56 4.59 0.37 2.06
CA ALA A 56 5.30 1.58 2.45
C ALA A 56 6.20 1.32 3.66
N LEU A 57 7.44 1.84 3.61
CA LEU A 57 8.38 1.87 4.72
C LEU A 57 8.35 3.25 5.36
N TYR A 58 8.28 3.29 6.69
CA TYR A 58 8.23 4.52 7.46
C TYR A 58 9.43 4.64 8.40
N GLY A 59 9.85 5.87 8.62
CA GLY A 59 10.92 6.22 9.55
C GLY A 59 10.95 7.74 9.75
N THR A 60 12.09 8.27 10.13
CA THR A 60 12.31 9.71 10.21
C THR A 60 13.09 10.24 9.01
N THR A 61 12.94 11.53 8.74
CA THR A 61 13.75 12.29 7.79
C THR A 61 14.33 13.52 8.48
N GLY A 62 15.45 14.03 8.01
CA GLY A 62 16.09 15.16 8.64
C GLY A 62 17.44 15.55 8.05
N PRO A 63 18.07 16.62 8.56
CA PRO A 63 19.27 17.18 7.95
C PRO A 63 20.52 16.31 8.15
N THR A 64 20.49 15.36 9.10
CA THR A 64 21.56 14.40 9.40
C THR A 64 21.29 13.02 8.82
N HIS A 65 20.22 12.88 8.03
CA HIS A 65 19.79 11.59 7.52
C HIS A 65 20.57 11.15 6.29
N ALA A 66 20.79 9.85 6.23
CA ALA A 66 21.61 9.19 5.24
C ALA A 66 20.85 8.91 3.94
N ASN A 67 21.60 8.47 2.94
CA ASN A 67 21.04 7.84 1.77
C ASN A 67 20.78 6.35 2.08
N PHE A 68 19.96 5.72 1.25
CA PHE A 68 19.65 4.31 1.35
C PHE A 68 19.23 3.78 -0.02
N SER A 69 19.22 2.47 -0.19
CA SER A 69 18.60 1.83 -1.34
C SER A 69 17.47 0.92 -0.89
N VAL A 70 16.48 0.76 -1.77
CA VAL A 70 15.41 -0.23 -1.58
C VAL A 70 15.39 -1.14 -2.78
N GLN A 71 15.57 -2.43 -2.53
CA GLN A 71 15.22 -3.49 -3.45
C GLN A 71 13.75 -3.85 -3.27
N PHE A 72 13.01 -3.89 -4.37
CA PHE A 72 11.68 -4.48 -4.45
C PHE A 72 11.66 -5.47 -5.61
N ASP A 73 11.44 -6.74 -5.28
CA ASP A 73 11.63 -7.88 -6.19
C ASP A 73 13.00 -7.82 -6.89
N SER A 74 13.04 -7.70 -8.21
CA SER A 74 14.27 -7.63 -9.00
C SER A 74 14.76 -6.19 -9.27
N SER A 75 14.08 -5.17 -8.74
CA SER A 75 14.39 -3.76 -8.99
C SER A 75 15.05 -3.12 -7.79
N ILE A 76 16.01 -2.24 -8.01
CA ILE A 76 16.68 -1.47 -6.96
C ILE A 76 16.55 0.02 -7.28
N ILE A 77 16.26 0.83 -6.26
CA ILE A 77 16.29 2.28 -6.35
C ILE A 77 17.10 2.87 -5.21
N ASN A 78 17.75 4.01 -5.47
CA ASN A 78 18.49 4.77 -4.47
C ASN A 78 17.68 6.00 -4.06
N LEU A 79 17.62 6.26 -2.77
CA LEU A 79 16.81 7.30 -2.14
C LEU A 79 17.63 8.05 -1.08
N SER A 80 17.08 9.16 -0.60
CA SER A 80 17.66 9.95 0.49
C SER A 80 16.60 10.22 1.55
N ALA A 81 16.96 10.05 2.81
CA ALA A 81 16.11 10.44 3.93
C ALA A 81 16.37 11.90 4.37
N TYR A 82 17.17 12.66 3.60
CA TYR A 82 17.46 14.05 3.89
C TYR A 82 16.23 14.95 3.69
N THR A 83 15.96 15.78 4.71
CA THR A 83 15.08 16.95 4.63
C THR A 83 15.69 18.09 5.46
N PRO A 84 15.37 19.38 5.18
CA PRO A 84 15.94 20.49 5.96
C PRO A 84 15.53 20.51 7.45
N GLN A 85 14.49 19.77 7.84
CA GLN A 85 13.94 19.74 9.19
C GLN A 85 13.63 18.31 9.61
N GLN A 86 13.90 17.96 10.87
CA GLN A 86 13.55 16.66 11.42
C GLN A 86 12.04 16.43 11.37
N GLN A 87 11.61 15.32 10.78
CA GLN A 87 10.22 14.88 10.70
C GLN A 87 10.12 13.40 11.09
N TYR A 88 9.03 13.03 11.75
CA TYR A 88 8.78 11.67 12.23
C TYR A 88 7.64 11.03 11.44
N GLN A 89 7.59 9.69 11.39
CA GLN A 89 6.55 8.93 10.67
C GLN A 89 6.44 9.34 9.20
N GLN A 90 7.57 9.53 8.53
CA GLN A 90 7.64 9.91 7.13
C GLN A 90 7.78 8.66 6.24
N VAL A 91 7.17 8.72 5.06
CA VAL A 91 7.32 7.66 4.04
C VAL A 91 8.74 7.75 3.47
N LEU A 92 9.53 6.72 3.74
CA LEU A 92 10.86 6.56 3.15
C LEU A 92 10.76 5.96 1.75
N PHE A 93 9.88 4.97 1.59
CA PHE A 93 9.61 4.31 0.32
C PHE A 93 8.16 3.87 0.26
N GLN A 94 7.55 3.93 -0.93
CA GLN A 94 6.25 3.32 -1.17
C GLN A 94 6.17 2.74 -2.58
N ARG A 95 5.42 1.65 -2.72
CA ARG A 95 5.21 1.00 -4.01
C ARG A 95 3.84 0.35 -4.05
N THR A 96 3.14 0.58 -5.15
CA THR A 96 1.97 -0.21 -5.56
C THR A 96 2.38 -1.15 -6.69
N PHE A 97 2.12 -2.43 -6.51
CA PHE A 97 2.30 -3.48 -7.49
C PHE A 97 1.04 -3.57 -8.37
N GLY A 98 1.17 -4.15 -9.56
CA GLY A 98 0.08 -4.19 -10.55
C GLY A 98 -1.22 -4.79 -9.98
N PRO A 99 -2.39 -4.49 -10.56
CA PRO A 99 -3.70 -4.85 -10.00
C PRO A 99 -3.91 -6.36 -9.80
N SER A 100 -3.15 -7.21 -10.49
CA SER A 100 -3.16 -8.67 -10.36
C SER A 100 -2.22 -9.21 -9.28
N SER A 101 -1.49 -8.36 -8.55
CA SER A 101 -0.45 -8.80 -7.60
C SER A 101 -0.98 -9.09 -6.20
N GLN A 102 -2.31 -9.06 -6.04
CA GLN A 102 -2.98 -9.32 -4.78
C GLN A 102 -2.51 -10.64 -4.14
N THR A 103 -2.48 -11.72 -4.91
CA THR A 103 -2.00 -13.03 -4.40
C THR A 103 -0.52 -13.25 -4.64
N SER A 104 0.21 -12.25 -5.14
CA SER A 104 1.63 -12.36 -5.43
C SER A 104 2.44 -12.04 -4.18
N GLN A 105 3.48 -12.83 -3.97
CA GLN A 105 4.47 -12.56 -2.94
C GLN A 105 5.50 -11.57 -3.49
N HIS A 106 5.89 -10.61 -2.65
CA HIS A 106 6.89 -9.58 -2.96
C HIS A 106 7.98 -9.55 -1.89
N PHE A 107 9.21 -9.35 -2.34
CA PHE A 107 10.38 -9.19 -1.47
C PHE A 107 10.78 -7.72 -1.39
N ILE A 108 11.02 -7.22 -0.18
CA ILE A 108 11.51 -5.87 0.08
C ILE A 108 12.77 -5.94 0.92
N GLN A 109 13.82 -5.21 0.52
CA GLN A 109 15.02 -5.02 1.32
C GLN A 109 15.44 -3.55 1.31
N LEU A 110 15.58 -2.96 2.49
CA LEU A 110 16.20 -1.65 2.69
C LEU A 110 17.68 -1.86 3.04
N THR A 111 18.57 -1.12 2.39
CA THR A 111 20.02 -1.13 2.63
C THR A 111 20.51 0.27 2.99
N ALA A 112 21.20 0.39 4.11
CA ALA A 112 21.75 1.65 4.57
C ALA A 112 22.99 2.07 3.75
N VAL A 113 23.08 3.36 3.40
CA VAL A 113 24.25 3.97 2.75
C VAL A 113 24.75 5.12 3.63
N LEU A 114 25.61 4.76 4.60
CA LEU A 114 26.11 5.61 5.69
C LEU A 114 27.53 6.14 5.43
N ASP A 115 28.21 5.68 4.39
CA ASP A 115 29.52 6.17 3.95
C ASP A 115 29.66 6.27 2.42
N GLY A 116 30.78 6.84 1.96
CA GLY A 116 31.07 7.06 0.55
C GLY A 116 30.83 8.50 0.06
N GLN A 117 31.10 8.74 -1.24
CA GLN A 117 30.95 10.06 -1.83
C GLN A 117 29.47 10.49 -1.92
N GLY A 118 29.18 11.72 -1.48
CA GLY A 118 27.83 12.28 -1.53
C GLY A 118 26.91 11.92 -0.35
N VAL A 119 27.43 11.24 0.68
CA VAL A 119 26.71 11.04 1.94
C VAL A 119 26.68 12.34 2.73
N LEU A 120 25.48 12.87 2.97
CA LEU A 120 25.25 14.12 3.70
C LEU A 120 24.93 13.90 5.19
N GLY A 121 24.59 12.67 5.56
CA GLY A 121 24.18 12.29 6.90
C GLY A 121 24.42 10.81 7.15
N ARG A 122 24.45 10.40 8.43
CA ARG A 122 24.72 9.00 8.82
C ARG A 122 23.57 8.36 9.60
N TRP A 123 22.45 9.07 9.69
CA TRP A 123 21.28 8.58 10.40
C TRP A 123 20.27 7.96 9.44
N LEU A 124 19.81 6.76 9.73
CA LEU A 124 18.65 6.15 9.11
C LEU A 124 17.92 5.39 10.21
N ASP A 125 16.60 5.28 10.10
CA ASP A 125 15.82 4.41 10.96
C ASP A 125 14.68 3.77 10.17
N LEU A 126 14.25 2.61 10.64
CA LEU A 126 12.98 2.00 10.28
C LEU A 126 12.12 2.01 11.55
N ASP A 127 10.94 2.62 11.43
CA ASP A 127 9.94 2.75 12.49
C ASP A 127 8.85 1.67 12.31
N TYR A 128 8.25 1.61 11.12
CA TYR A 128 7.29 0.55 10.81
C TYR A 128 7.12 0.36 9.31
N VAL A 129 6.43 -0.72 8.96
CA VAL A 129 6.07 -1.07 7.59
C VAL A 129 4.55 -1.20 7.49
N LEU A 130 3.96 -0.59 6.47
CA LEU A 130 2.57 -0.80 6.10
C LEU A 130 2.50 -1.59 4.80
N PHE A 131 1.65 -2.61 4.73
CA PHE A 131 1.39 -3.33 3.48
C PHE A 131 -0.06 -3.77 3.37
N THR A 132 -0.51 -4.11 2.17
CA THR A 132 -1.85 -4.67 1.95
C THR A 132 -1.81 -6.18 1.84
N ASP A 133 -2.88 -6.89 2.24
CA ASP A 133 -3.13 -8.22 1.66
C ASP A 133 -3.73 -8.08 0.25
N GLY A 134 -3.70 -9.16 -0.50
CA GLY A 134 -4.49 -9.27 -1.72
C GLY A 134 -5.88 -9.82 -1.56
N SER A 135 -6.48 -9.77 -0.37
CA SER A 135 -7.90 -9.99 -0.32
C SER A 135 -8.56 -8.73 -0.87
N ALA A 136 -8.88 -8.72 -2.17
CA ALA A 136 -10.00 -7.91 -2.62
C ALA A 136 -11.15 -8.16 -1.66
N ALA A 137 -11.84 -7.10 -1.23
CA ALA A 137 -13.19 -7.29 -0.71
C ALA A 137 -13.93 -8.20 -1.70
N PRO A 138 -14.65 -9.24 -1.25
CA PRO A 138 -15.43 -10.07 -2.16
C PRO A 138 -16.25 -9.12 -3.04
N PRO A 139 -16.30 -9.32 -4.37
CA PRO A 139 -17.07 -8.44 -5.23
C PRO A 139 -18.47 -8.37 -4.61
N ALA A 140 -18.94 -7.15 -4.35
CA ALA A 140 -20.30 -6.93 -3.92
C ALA A 140 -21.15 -7.79 -4.86
N ARG A 141 -21.84 -8.80 -4.31
CA ARG A 141 -22.70 -9.65 -5.12
C ARG A 141 -23.70 -8.70 -5.74
N THR A 142 -23.51 -8.38 -7.02
CA THR A 142 -24.55 -7.74 -7.81
C THR A 142 -25.69 -8.74 -7.77
N PHE A 143 -26.66 -8.50 -6.88
CA PHE A 143 -27.95 -9.11 -7.01
C PHE A 143 -28.40 -8.72 -8.41
N LEU A 144 -28.39 -9.68 -9.34
CA LEU A 144 -29.18 -9.54 -10.55
C LEU A 144 -30.61 -9.36 -10.02
N GLN A 145 -31.05 -8.11 -9.93
CA GLN A 145 -32.43 -7.81 -9.67
C GLN A 145 -33.16 -8.32 -10.91
N ARG A 146 -33.58 -9.59 -10.82
CA ARG A 146 -34.46 -10.22 -11.78
C ARG A 146 -35.63 -9.26 -11.92
N ALA A 147 -35.66 -8.54 -13.04
CA ALA A 147 -36.72 -7.60 -13.33
C ALA A 147 -38.04 -8.34 -13.14
N LEU A 148 -38.79 -7.94 -12.11
CA LEU A 148 -40.15 -8.40 -11.90
C LEU A 148 -40.93 -7.89 -13.11
N ARG A 149 -41.26 -8.81 -14.03
CA ARG A 149 -42.21 -8.53 -15.11
C ARG A 149 -43.50 -8.02 -14.47
N PRO A 150 -44.08 -6.90 -14.90
CA PRO A 150 -45.37 -6.46 -14.38
C PRO A 150 -46.45 -7.49 -14.78
N PRO A 151 -47.49 -7.69 -13.95
CA PRO A 151 -48.53 -8.67 -14.23
C PRO A 151 -49.40 -8.20 -15.40
N VAL A 152 -49.56 -9.07 -16.39
CA VAL A 152 -50.57 -8.93 -17.45
C VAL A 152 -51.94 -9.08 -16.80
N ARG A 153 -52.69 -7.99 -16.63
CA ARG A 153 -54.12 -8.06 -16.31
C ARG A 153 -54.88 -8.37 -17.59
N HIS A 154 -55.34 -9.62 -17.73
CA HIS A 154 -56.45 -9.95 -18.61
C HIS A 154 -57.73 -9.39 -17.98
N LEU A 155 -58.38 -8.43 -18.64
CA LEU A 155 -59.78 -8.12 -18.37
C LEU A 155 -60.51 -7.96 -19.70
N GLY A 156 -61.51 -8.81 -19.88
CA GLY A 156 -62.22 -9.01 -21.13
C GLY A 156 -63.13 -7.86 -21.54
N LEU A 157 -63.22 -7.73 -22.87
CA LEU A 157 -64.43 -7.52 -23.68
C LEU A 157 -65.52 -6.60 -23.13
N ARG A 158 -65.66 -5.40 -23.71
CA ARG A 158 -66.94 -4.88 -24.23
C ARG A 158 -66.73 -3.97 -25.45
N VAL A 159 -67.63 -4.17 -26.40
CA VAL A 159 -67.78 -3.56 -27.73
C VAL A 159 -68.30 -2.12 -27.66
N ALA A 160 -67.79 -1.22 -28.51
CA ALA A 160 -68.59 -0.17 -29.17
C ALA A 160 -67.84 0.40 -30.39
N ILE A 161 -68.62 0.71 -31.42
CA ILE A 161 -68.27 1.00 -32.81
C ILE A 161 -68.05 2.51 -33.02
N ALA A 162 -67.12 2.89 -33.91
CA ALA A 162 -67.31 3.82 -35.05
C ALA A 162 -66.08 4.71 -35.33
N GLY A 163 -65.56 4.61 -36.56
CA GLY A 163 -65.09 5.78 -37.32
C GLY A 163 -63.59 5.93 -37.58
N GLY A 164 -63.16 5.52 -38.79
CA GLY A 164 -62.46 6.44 -39.70
C GLY A 164 -60.94 6.31 -39.90
N PHE A 165 -60.57 5.80 -41.08
CA PHE A 165 -59.38 6.10 -41.93
C PHE A 165 -57.97 5.71 -41.41
N CYS A 166 -57.29 4.71 -42.00
CA CYS A 166 -56.42 4.73 -43.22
C CYS A 166 -55.18 5.63 -43.02
N ILE A 167 -53.92 5.18 -43.10
CA ILE A 167 -53.23 4.48 -44.20
C ILE A 167 -51.90 3.83 -43.74
N GLU A 168 -51.46 2.85 -44.53
CA GLU A 168 -50.23 2.05 -44.48
C GLU A 168 -48.92 2.86 -44.49
N SER A 169 -47.84 2.26 -43.98
CA SER A 169 -46.62 2.03 -44.78
C SER A 169 -45.74 0.94 -44.18
N ILE A 170 -45.36 0.03 -45.08
CA ILE A 170 -44.52 -1.15 -44.91
C ILE A 170 -43.06 -0.73 -44.72
N PHE A 171 -42.31 -1.44 -43.87
CA PHE A 171 -40.85 -1.47 -43.94
C PHE A 171 -40.44 -2.83 -44.48
N ILE A 172 -39.61 -2.81 -45.52
CA ILE A 172 -38.73 -3.90 -45.90
C ILE A 172 -37.50 -3.82 -45.00
#